data_AF-A0A8S3EYY2-F1
#
_entry.id   AF-A0A8S3EYY2-F1
#
_cell.length_a   1.000
_cell.length_b   1.000
_cell.length_c   1.000
_cell.angle_alpha   90.00
_cell.angle_beta   90.00
_cell.angle_gamma   90.00
#
_symmetry.space_group_name_H-M   'P 1'
#
loop_
_entity.id
_entity.type
_entity.pdbx_description
1 polymer ?
#
loop_
_entity_poly.entity_id
_entity_poly.type
_entity_poly.pdbx_seq_one_letter_code
_entity_poly.pdbx_strand_id
1 'polypeptide(L)'
;TIRVINFYFRPFEYLVLLTIFCNCGALALSKPLPNNDTTPTNSKLEQIEYIFLAIFTLESILKIIAYGLCLHPNAYLRNGWNLLDFTIVVVGFLSVVLVQYDVQGFDVKSLRAFRVIRPLKLVNGVPSLQIVLNSILRAMLPLLHIALLVLFVITIYAIIGLELFCGKMHMTCYYNGTSLMPRLDEIRPCGEKGRKCPEGQECKDIGWEGPWFGIINFDNFGLAMLTVFQCITMEGWTSILYRHI
;
A
#
# COMPACT_ATOMS: atom_id res chain seq x y z
N THR A 1 -3.37 -45.81 -2.84
CA THR A 1 -3.80 -44.58 -3.54
C THR A 1 -3.15 -43.31 -2.97
N ILE A 2 -3.23 -43.04 -1.66
CA ILE A 2 -2.64 -41.83 -1.01
C ILE A 2 -1.09 -41.72 -1.16
N ARG A 3 -0.37 -42.86 -1.13
CA ARG A 3 1.11 -42.88 -1.22
C ARG A 3 1.65 -42.54 -2.61
N VAL A 4 0.89 -42.82 -3.67
CA VAL A 4 1.26 -42.50 -5.07
C VAL A 4 1.02 -41.02 -5.36
N ILE A 5 -0.06 -40.46 -4.83
CA ILE A 5 -0.36 -39.02 -4.90
C ILE A 5 0.74 -38.21 -4.20
N ASN A 6 1.19 -38.64 -3.01
CA ASN A 6 2.27 -37.99 -2.27
C ASN A 6 3.64 -38.03 -2.98
N PHE A 7 3.92 -39.05 -3.79
CA PHE A 7 5.18 -39.16 -4.52
C PHE A 7 5.24 -38.23 -5.75
N TYR A 8 4.12 -38.05 -6.46
CA TYR A 8 4.02 -37.08 -7.56
C TYR A 8 3.92 -35.62 -7.07
N PHE A 9 3.37 -35.39 -5.87
CA PHE A 9 3.18 -34.05 -5.32
C PHE A 9 4.48 -33.36 -4.91
N ARG A 10 5.48 -34.09 -4.39
CA ARG A 10 6.75 -33.49 -3.93
C ARG A 10 7.54 -32.75 -5.03
N PRO A 11 7.86 -33.36 -6.20
CA PRO A 11 8.56 -32.64 -7.27
C PRO A 11 7.68 -31.52 -7.86
N PHE A 12 6.37 -31.71 -7.88
CA PHE A 12 5.41 -30.69 -8.32
C PHE A 12 5.41 -29.46 -7.40
N GLU A 13 5.44 -29.65 -6.07
CA GLU A 13 5.55 -28.59 -5.08
C GLU A 13 6.85 -27.79 -5.22
N TYR A 14 7.99 -28.46 -5.43
CA TYR A 14 9.27 -27.78 -5.68
C TYR A 14 9.27 -26.99 -6.99
N LEU A 15 8.61 -27.50 -8.04
CA LEU A 15 8.49 -26.79 -9.32
C LEU A 15 7.63 -25.52 -9.16
N VAL A 16 6.49 -25.61 -8.47
CA VAL A 16 5.65 -24.44 -8.18
C VAL A 16 6.41 -23.43 -7.34
N LEU A 17 7.13 -23.89 -6.32
CA LEU A 17 7.96 -23.04 -5.48
C LEU A 17 9.02 -22.29 -6.30
N LEU A 18 9.76 -23.00 -7.16
CA LEU A 18 10.74 -22.40 -8.08
C LEU A 18 10.07 -21.37 -9.01
N THR A 19 8.87 -21.68 -9.51
CA THR A 19 8.09 -20.78 -10.37
C THR A 19 7.72 -19.49 -9.64
N ILE A 20 7.34 -19.57 -8.35
CA ILE A 20 7.08 -18.39 -7.51
C ILE A 20 8.36 -17.55 -7.38
N PHE A 21 9.51 -18.17 -7.09
CA PHE A 21 10.78 -17.44 -7.01
C PHE A 21 11.16 -16.76 -8.33
N CYS A 22 11.02 -17.44 -9.46
CA CYS A 22 11.24 -16.85 -10.78
C CYS A 22 10.26 -15.69 -11.05
N ASN A 23 9.00 -15.80 -10.62
CA ASN A 23 8.02 -14.73 -10.74
C ASN A 23 8.39 -13.50 -9.90
N CYS A 24 8.83 -13.70 -8.65
CA CYS A 24 9.35 -12.63 -7.79
C CYS A 24 10.56 -11.94 -8.43
N GLY A 25 11.49 -12.72 -9.00
CA GLY A 25 12.65 -12.19 -9.72
C GLY A 25 12.26 -11.36 -10.94
N ALA A 26 11.28 -11.84 -11.73
CA ALA A 26 10.75 -11.08 -12.86
C ALA A 26 10.13 -9.75 -12.41
N LEU A 27 9.36 -9.75 -11.31
CA LEU A 27 8.77 -8.54 -10.73
C LEU A 27 9.83 -7.55 -10.22
N ALA A 28 10.91 -8.06 -9.62
CA ALA A 28 12.02 -7.24 -9.14
C ALA A 28 12.83 -6.60 -10.29
N LEU A 29 12.89 -7.26 -11.45
CA LEU A 29 13.56 -6.74 -12.65
C LEU A 29 12.70 -5.74 -13.44
N SER A 30 11.39 -5.70 -13.21
CA SER A 30 10.49 -4.75 -13.85
C SER A 30 10.83 -3.31 -13.43
N LYS A 31 11.16 -2.46 -14.41
CA LYS A 31 11.46 -1.04 -14.16
C LYS A 31 10.21 -0.20 -14.40
N PRO A 32 9.64 0.46 -13.38
CA PRO A 32 8.56 1.42 -13.60
C PRO A 32 9.13 2.65 -14.30
N LEU A 33 8.48 3.08 -15.39
CA LEU A 33 8.84 4.28 -16.13
C LEU A 33 7.67 5.27 -16.08
N PRO A 34 7.95 6.58 -15.97
CA PRO A 34 6.91 7.60 -16.05
C PRO A 34 6.27 7.61 -17.45
N ASN A 35 5.11 8.25 -17.58
CA ASN A 35 4.43 8.52 -18.86
C ASN A 35 4.07 7.29 -19.72
N ASN A 36 3.94 6.10 -19.11
CA ASN A 36 3.59 4.87 -19.81
C ASN A 36 4.63 4.39 -20.83
N ASP A 37 5.88 4.84 -20.67
CA ASP A 37 6.99 4.37 -21.50
C ASP A 37 7.33 2.92 -21.17
N THR A 38 7.62 2.12 -22.21
CA THR A 38 7.99 0.70 -22.05
C THR A 38 9.36 0.43 -22.65
N THR A 39 10.25 -0.17 -21.88
CA THR A 39 11.49 -0.74 -22.42
C THR A 39 11.24 -2.08 -23.10
N PRO A 40 12.07 -2.48 -24.07
CA PRO A 40 11.98 -3.81 -24.68
C PRO A 40 12.11 -4.94 -23.65
N THR A 41 12.83 -4.70 -22.55
CA THR A 41 12.93 -5.62 -21.41
C THR A 41 11.58 -5.79 -20.69
N ASN A 42 10.87 -4.69 -20.42
CA ASN A 42 9.56 -4.75 -19.76
C ASN A 42 8.52 -5.51 -20.61
N SER A 43 8.51 -5.31 -21.94
CA SER A 43 7.59 -6.04 -22.83
C SER A 43 7.83 -7.56 -22.80
N LYS A 44 9.10 -7.99 -22.75
CA LYS A 44 9.45 -9.41 -22.58
C LYS A 44 9.03 -9.95 -21.21
N LEU A 45 9.19 -9.17 -20.15
CA LEU A 45 8.75 -9.55 -18.81
C LEU A 45 7.22 -9.74 -18.74
N GLU A 46 6.45 -8.87 -19.40
CA GLU A 46 4.99 -9.01 -19.49
C GLU A 46 4.57 -10.31 -20.20
N GLN A 47 5.27 -10.70 -21.27
CA GLN A 47 5.02 -11.99 -21.94
C GLN A 47 5.28 -13.18 -21.00
N ILE A 48 6.37 -13.13 -20.23
CA ILE A 48 6.72 -14.16 -19.26
C ILE A 48 5.68 -14.25 -18.13
N GLU A 49 5.06 -13.13 -17.74
CA GLU A 49 4.00 -13.13 -16.71
C GLU A 49 2.74 -13.90 -17.12
N TYR A 50 2.38 -13.92 -18.42
CA TYR A 50 1.29 -14.76 -18.91
C TYR A 50 1.61 -16.25 -18.75
N ILE A 51 2.86 -16.64 -18.97
CA ILE A 51 3.33 -18.02 -18.77
C ILE A 51 3.21 -18.40 -17.30
N PHE A 52 3.67 -17.53 -16.38
CA PHE A 52 3.53 -17.77 -14.94
C PHE A 52 2.05 -17.90 -14.51
N LEU A 53 1.17 -17.04 -15.03
CA LEU A 53 -0.27 -17.13 -14.76
C LEU A 53 -0.87 -18.45 -15.26
N ALA A 54 -0.47 -18.92 -16.44
CA ALA A 54 -0.93 -20.19 -16.98
C ALA A 54 -0.52 -21.37 -16.08
N ILE A 55 0.73 -21.39 -15.59
CA ILE A 55 1.22 -22.42 -14.66
C ILE A 55 0.41 -22.41 -13.35
N PHE A 56 0.17 -21.24 -12.77
CA PHE A 56 -0.62 -21.14 -11.52
C PHE A 56 -2.09 -21.50 -11.71
N THR A 57 -2.67 -21.19 -12.87
CA THR A 57 -4.03 -21.60 -13.22
C THR A 57 -4.11 -23.13 -13.31
N LEU A 58 -3.15 -23.75 -14.00
CA LEU A 58 -3.10 -25.21 -14.12
C LEU A 58 -2.93 -25.87 -12.75
N GLU A 59 -2.04 -25.36 -11.90
CA GLU A 59 -1.86 -25.82 -10.53
C GLU A 59 -3.18 -25.79 -9.74
N SER A 60 -3.89 -24.67 -9.80
CA SER A 60 -5.16 -24.49 -9.08
C SER A 60 -6.23 -25.47 -9.58
N ILE A 61 -6.35 -25.65 -10.89
CA ILE A 61 -7.28 -26.62 -11.51
C ILE A 61 -6.95 -28.05 -11.05
N LEU A 62 -5.67 -28.44 -11.06
CA LEU A 62 -5.24 -29.77 -10.60
C LEU A 62 -5.59 -29.99 -9.13
N LYS A 63 -5.37 -29.01 -8.25
CA LYS A 63 -5.78 -29.09 -6.84
C LYS A 63 -7.30 -29.18 -6.67
N ILE A 64 -8.07 -28.43 -7.45
CA ILE A 64 -9.54 -28.46 -7.42
C ILE A 64 -10.06 -29.85 -7.82
N ILE A 65 -9.50 -30.46 -8.85
CA ILE A 65 -9.87 -31.82 -9.29
C ILE A 65 -9.47 -32.86 -8.23
N ALA A 66 -8.29 -32.72 -7.62
CA ALA A 66 -7.79 -33.67 -6.63
C ALA A 66 -8.54 -33.64 -5.28
N TYR A 67 -8.91 -32.45 -4.80
CA TYR A 67 -9.56 -32.27 -3.49
C TYR A 67 -11.10 -32.16 -3.57
N GLY A 68 -11.65 -31.91 -4.76
CA GLY A 68 -13.07 -31.62 -4.98
C GLY A 68 -13.46 -30.17 -4.68
N LEU A 69 -14.45 -29.64 -5.41
CA LEU A 69 -14.82 -28.22 -5.42
C LEU A 69 -15.48 -27.76 -4.10
N CYS A 70 -16.59 -28.40 -3.70
CA CYS A 70 -17.40 -27.95 -2.54
C CYS A 70 -18.00 -29.07 -1.67
N LEU A 71 -18.25 -30.27 -2.19
CA LEU A 71 -19.12 -31.27 -1.54
C LEU A 71 -18.42 -32.22 -0.55
N HIS A 72 -17.08 -32.22 -0.51
CA HIS A 72 -16.32 -33.06 0.45
C HIS A 72 -15.91 -32.26 1.70
N PRO A 73 -15.81 -32.89 2.88
CA PRO A 73 -15.40 -32.23 4.13
C PRO A 73 -13.98 -31.63 4.08
N ASN A 74 -13.14 -32.06 3.13
CA ASN A 74 -11.83 -31.47 2.83
C ASN A 74 -11.83 -30.62 1.55
N ALA A 75 -12.96 -29.98 1.22
CA ALA A 75 -13.11 -29.16 0.02
C ALA A 75 -12.04 -28.06 -0.07
N TYR A 76 -11.57 -27.83 -1.29
CA TYR A 76 -10.50 -26.89 -1.60
C TYR A 76 -10.75 -25.48 -1.04
N LEU A 77 -12.00 -24.99 -1.14
CA LEU A 77 -12.38 -23.63 -0.70
C LEU A 77 -12.52 -23.47 0.83
N ARG A 78 -12.55 -24.55 1.61
CA ARG A 78 -12.63 -24.46 3.08
C ARG A 78 -11.27 -24.17 3.72
N ASN A 79 -10.17 -24.42 3.01
CA ASN A 79 -8.84 -24.07 3.46
C ASN A 79 -8.52 -22.61 3.06
N GLY A 80 -8.36 -21.72 4.05
CA GLY A 80 -8.09 -20.30 3.81
C GLY A 80 -6.84 -20.03 2.95
N TRP A 81 -5.82 -20.89 3.02
CA TRP A 81 -4.60 -20.75 2.21
C TRP A 81 -4.82 -21.10 0.74
N ASN A 82 -5.69 -22.07 0.46
CA ASN A 82 -6.10 -22.42 -0.90
C ASN A 82 -7.07 -21.38 -1.49
N LEU A 83 -7.90 -20.76 -0.65
CA LEU A 83 -8.76 -19.64 -1.06
C LEU A 83 -7.94 -18.41 -1.49
N LEU A 84 -6.83 -18.13 -0.79
CA LEU A 84 -5.89 -17.07 -1.18
C LEU A 84 -5.25 -17.38 -2.55
N ASP A 85 -4.80 -18.62 -2.76
CA ASP A 85 -4.24 -19.09 -4.04
C ASP A 85 -5.23 -18.90 -5.20
N PHE A 86 -6.47 -19.35 -5.00
CA PHE A 86 -7.56 -19.18 -5.96
C PHE A 86 -7.85 -17.70 -6.27
N THR A 87 -7.88 -16.85 -5.25
CA THR A 87 -8.12 -15.41 -5.40
C THR A 87 -7.05 -14.77 -6.28
N ILE A 88 -5.78 -15.14 -6.10
CA ILE A 88 -4.67 -14.63 -6.93
C ILE A 88 -4.85 -15.02 -8.41
N VAL A 89 -5.27 -16.26 -8.68
CA VAL A 89 -5.52 -16.73 -10.05
C VAL A 89 -6.70 -15.99 -10.67
N VAL A 90 -7.79 -15.80 -9.93
CA VAL A 90 -8.99 -15.08 -10.41
C VAL A 90 -8.66 -13.63 -10.73
N VAL A 91 -7.95 -12.90 -9.85
CA VAL A 91 -7.54 -11.52 -10.10
C VAL A 91 -6.59 -11.45 -11.29
N GLY A 92 -5.67 -12.42 -11.43
CA GLY A 92 -4.79 -12.52 -12.58
C GLY A 92 -5.54 -12.72 -13.90
N PHE A 93 -6.50 -13.64 -13.94
CA PHE A 93 -7.33 -13.89 -15.12
C PHE A 93 -8.22 -12.69 -15.47
N LEU A 94 -8.86 -12.07 -14.47
CA LEU A 94 -9.66 -10.86 -14.63
C LEU A 94 -8.83 -9.72 -15.24
N SER A 95 -7.58 -9.56 -14.80
CA SER A 95 -6.67 -8.56 -15.38
C SER A 95 -6.38 -8.81 -16.85
N VAL A 96 -6.25 -10.06 -17.31
CA VAL A 96 -6.01 -10.38 -18.73
C VAL A 96 -7.25 -10.11 -19.57
N VAL A 97 -8.42 -10.53 -19.08
CA VAL A 97 -9.70 -10.33 -19.75
C VAL A 97 -10.00 -8.85 -19.92
N LEU A 98 -9.81 -8.03 -18.88
CA LEU A 98 -10.08 -6.59 -18.95
C LEU A 98 -9.16 -5.86 -19.94
N VAL A 99 -7.91 -6.28 -20.09
CA VAL A 99 -6.99 -5.74 -21.11
C VAL A 99 -7.45 -6.10 -22.53
N GLN A 100 -8.00 -7.30 -22.72
CA GLN A 100 -8.43 -7.79 -24.03
C GLN A 100 -9.73 -7.12 -24.53
N TYR A 101 -10.65 -6.80 -23.62
CA TYR A 101 -11.97 -6.26 -23.95
C TYR A 101 -12.06 -4.72 -23.93
N ASP A 102 -10.92 -4.02 -23.73
CA ASP A 102 -10.79 -2.55 -23.72
C ASP A 102 -11.98 -1.82 -23.08
N VAL A 103 -12.36 -2.28 -21.87
CA VAL A 103 -13.49 -1.69 -21.15
C VAL A 103 -13.09 -0.29 -20.69
N GLN A 104 -13.47 0.71 -21.48
CA GLN A 104 -13.21 2.12 -21.20
C GLN A 104 -13.75 2.50 -19.82
N GLY A 105 -12.85 2.72 -18.85
CA GLY A 105 -13.21 3.12 -17.49
C GLY A 105 -12.45 2.39 -16.37
N PHE A 106 -11.78 1.27 -16.65
CA PHE A 106 -10.95 0.59 -15.65
C PHE A 106 -9.46 0.90 -15.84
N ASP A 107 -8.82 1.46 -14.82
CA ASP A 107 -7.36 1.61 -14.81
C ASP A 107 -6.69 0.24 -14.64
N VAL A 108 -6.38 -0.39 -15.77
CA VAL A 108 -5.65 -1.66 -15.86
C VAL A 108 -4.27 -1.58 -15.20
N LYS A 109 -3.73 -0.39 -14.89
CA LYS A 109 -2.48 -0.23 -14.13
C LYS A 109 -2.63 -0.63 -12.67
N SER A 110 -3.75 -0.28 -12.02
CA SER A 110 -4.02 -0.68 -10.64
C SER A 110 -4.15 -2.20 -10.50
N LEU A 111 -4.74 -2.87 -11.49
CA LEU A 111 -4.87 -4.32 -11.48
C LEU A 111 -3.53 -5.06 -11.57
N ARG A 112 -2.54 -4.46 -12.24
CA ARG A 112 -1.17 -5.00 -12.28
C ARG A 112 -0.50 -4.96 -10.90
N ALA A 113 -0.86 -4.02 -10.03
CA ALA A 113 -0.32 -3.94 -8.67
C ALA A 113 -0.67 -5.17 -7.81
N PHE A 114 -1.83 -5.81 -8.03
CA PHE A 114 -2.20 -7.03 -7.31
C PHE A 114 -1.25 -8.22 -7.56
N ARG A 115 -0.39 -8.15 -8.59
CA ARG A 115 0.65 -9.16 -8.81
C ARG A 115 1.68 -9.23 -7.66
N VAL A 116 1.83 -8.15 -6.88
CA VAL A 116 2.61 -8.11 -5.62
C VAL A 116 2.11 -9.09 -4.55
N ILE A 117 0.89 -9.61 -4.68
CA ILE A 117 0.32 -10.60 -3.75
C ILE A 117 0.83 -12.02 -4.06
N ARG A 118 1.29 -12.31 -5.29
CA ARG A 118 1.77 -13.65 -5.72
C ARG A 118 2.87 -14.27 -4.84
N PRO A 119 3.87 -13.53 -4.35
CA PRO A 119 4.85 -14.04 -3.38
C PRO A 119 4.20 -14.66 -2.13
N LEU A 120 3.00 -14.23 -1.73
CA LEU A 120 2.27 -14.82 -0.60
C LEU A 120 1.87 -16.28 -0.83
N LYS A 121 1.81 -16.77 -2.09
CA LYS A 121 1.63 -18.20 -2.39
C LYS A 121 2.72 -19.07 -1.77
N LEU A 122 3.90 -18.51 -1.49
CA LEU A 122 4.98 -19.18 -0.77
C LEU A 122 4.51 -19.72 0.59
N VAL A 123 3.60 -19.02 1.25
CA VAL A 123 3.02 -19.43 2.54
C VAL A 123 2.20 -20.72 2.39
N ASN A 124 1.46 -20.88 1.29
CA ASN A 124 0.72 -22.13 1.04
C ASN A 124 1.70 -23.30 0.74
N GLY A 125 2.82 -23.03 0.07
CA GLY A 125 3.82 -24.02 -0.29
C GLY A 125 4.74 -24.47 0.87
N VAL A 126 4.92 -23.62 1.90
CA VAL A 126 5.84 -23.90 3.03
C VAL A 126 5.07 -23.95 4.36
N PRO A 127 4.85 -25.15 4.94
CA PRO A 127 4.01 -25.30 6.14
C PRO A 127 4.59 -24.57 7.37
N SER A 128 5.92 -24.44 7.47
CA SER A 128 6.57 -23.69 8.55
C SER A 128 6.16 -22.22 8.57
N LEU A 129 5.96 -21.58 7.40
CA LEU A 129 5.53 -20.18 7.31
C LEU A 129 4.08 -20.01 7.80
N GLN A 130 3.21 -20.99 7.57
CA GLN A 130 1.83 -20.97 8.05
C GLN A 130 1.78 -20.94 9.58
N ILE A 131 2.65 -21.71 10.25
CA ILE A 131 2.74 -21.72 11.71
C ILE A 131 3.17 -20.36 12.23
N VAL A 132 4.20 -19.75 11.62
CA VAL A 132 4.69 -18.42 12.02
C VAL A 132 3.60 -17.35 11.83
N LEU A 133 2.96 -17.29 10.66
CA LEU A 133 1.90 -16.31 10.39
C LEU A 133 0.69 -16.49 11.31
N ASN A 134 0.27 -17.73 11.56
CA ASN A 134 -0.80 -17.99 12.54
C ASN A 134 -0.42 -17.55 13.96
N SER A 135 0.85 -17.67 14.32
CA SER A 135 1.35 -17.19 15.62
C SER A 135 1.29 -15.67 15.71
N ILE A 136 1.70 -14.96 14.64
CA ILE A 136 1.61 -13.50 14.53
C ILE A 136 0.15 -13.03 14.61
N LEU A 137 -0.76 -13.64 13.85
CA LEU A 137 -2.17 -13.27 13.85
C LEU A 137 -2.82 -13.47 15.22
N ARG A 138 -2.49 -14.56 15.93
CA ARG A 138 -2.96 -14.79 17.30
C ARG A 138 -2.42 -13.76 18.29
N ALA A 139 -1.16 -13.34 18.13
CA ALA A 139 -0.54 -12.31 18.96
C ALA A 139 -1.08 -10.89 18.69
N MET A 140 -1.62 -10.63 17.50
CA MET A 140 -2.21 -9.33 17.13
C MET A 140 -3.54 -9.07 17.85
N LEU A 141 -4.37 -10.10 18.07
CA LEU A 141 -5.68 -9.97 18.72
C LEU A 141 -5.64 -9.25 20.09
N PRO A 142 -4.77 -9.62 21.05
CA PRO A 142 -4.70 -8.90 22.32
C PRO A 142 -4.20 -7.45 22.19
N LEU A 143 -3.38 -7.15 21.18
CA LEU A 143 -2.89 -5.78 20.92
C LEU A 143 -3.98 -4.85 20.37
N LEU A 144 -5.09 -5.40 19.84
CA LEU A 144 -6.19 -4.62 19.29
C LEU A 144 -6.80 -3.65 20.32
N HIS A 145 -6.90 -4.06 21.59
CA HIS A 145 -7.44 -3.19 22.65
C HIS A 145 -6.54 -1.97 22.91
N ILE A 146 -5.21 -2.17 22.89
CA ILE A 146 -4.24 -1.09 23.05
C ILE A 146 -4.27 -0.18 21.81
N ALA A 147 -4.33 -0.77 20.61
CA ALA A 147 -4.45 -0.01 19.37
C ALA A 147 -5.72 0.87 19.34
N LEU A 148 -6.85 0.37 19.85
CA LEU A 148 -8.10 1.12 19.96
C LEU A 148 -7.98 2.29 20.96
N LEU A 149 -7.30 2.08 22.09
CA LEU A 149 -7.01 3.16 23.04
C LEU A 149 -6.16 4.26 22.39
N VAL A 150 -5.09 3.89 21.68
CA VAL A 150 -4.22 4.84 20.97
C VAL A 150 -5.01 5.61 19.90
N LEU A 151 -5.87 4.93 19.13
CA LEU A 151 -6.75 5.55 18.15
C LEU A 151 -7.69 6.60 18.78
N PHE A 152 -8.25 6.30 19.95
CA PHE A 152 -9.11 7.23 20.67
C PHE A 152 -8.33 8.47 21.15
N VAL A 153 -7.12 8.27 21.67
CA VAL A 153 -6.23 9.38 22.06
C VAL A 153 -5.88 10.27 20.86
N ILE A 154 -5.52 9.67 19.72
CA ILE A 154 -5.28 10.41 18.47
C ILE A 154 -6.51 11.24 18.09
N THR A 155 -7.71 10.67 18.18
CA THR A 155 -8.96 11.36 17.84
C THR A 155 -9.20 12.58 18.72
N ILE A 156 -8.98 12.46 20.04
CA ILE A 156 -9.12 13.58 20.97
C ILE A 156 -8.16 14.72 20.61
N TYR A 157 -6.87 14.41 20.44
CA TYR A 157 -5.88 15.42 20.09
C TYR A 157 -6.09 16.02 18.70
N ALA A 158 -6.63 15.26 17.74
CA ALA A 158 -6.99 15.76 16.43
C ALA A 158 -8.13 16.78 16.49
N ILE A 159 -9.18 16.52 17.28
CA ILE A 159 -10.29 17.47 17.48
C ILE A 159 -9.79 18.73 18.19
N ILE A 160 -8.96 18.59 19.23
CA ILE A 160 -8.36 19.72 19.93
C ILE A 160 -7.51 20.56 18.95
N GLY A 161 -6.68 19.90 18.13
CA GLY A 161 -5.84 20.58 17.15
C GLY A 161 -6.66 21.29 16.06
N LEU A 162 -7.74 20.66 15.58
CA LEU A 162 -8.68 21.24 14.61
C LEU A 162 -9.28 22.55 15.17
N GLU A 163 -9.83 22.54 16.38
CA GLU A 163 -10.44 23.73 16.97
C GLU A 163 -9.42 24.85 17.25
N LEU A 164 -8.18 24.51 17.60
CA LEU A 164 -7.15 25.49 17.93
C LEU A 164 -6.45 26.09 16.70
N PHE A 165 -6.20 25.27 15.67
CA PHE A 165 -5.29 25.60 14.59
C PHE A 165 -5.93 25.60 13.19
N CYS A 166 -7.24 25.41 13.07
CA CYS A 166 -7.95 25.49 11.79
C CYS A 166 -7.70 26.83 11.07
N GLY A 167 -7.29 26.74 9.81
CA GLY A 167 -7.02 27.86 8.91
C GLY A 167 -5.76 28.66 9.22
N LYS A 168 -5.03 28.36 10.30
CA LYS A 168 -3.91 29.20 10.77
C LYS A 168 -2.62 28.98 9.98
N MET A 169 -2.50 27.88 9.26
CA MET A 169 -1.24 27.46 8.61
C MET A 169 -1.12 27.86 7.13
N HIS A 170 -1.98 28.76 6.62
CA HIS A 170 -1.97 29.20 5.21
C HIS A 170 -1.26 30.55 4.98
N MET A 171 -0.89 31.26 6.04
CA MET A 171 -0.22 32.55 5.93
C MET A 171 1.30 32.36 5.83
N THR A 172 1.94 32.92 4.79
CA THR A 172 3.42 32.88 4.65
C THR A 172 3.97 34.24 4.22
N CYS A 173 5.29 34.39 4.31
CA CYS A 173 5.97 35.62 3.93
C CYS A 173 6.17 35.69 2.41
N TYR A 174 5.83 36.83 1.81
CA TYR A 174 6.05 37.15 0.39
C TYR A 174 6.92 38.40 0.28
N TYR A 175 7.73 38.50 -0.78
CA TYR A 175 8.49 39.73 -1.04
C TYR A 175 7.57 40.90 -1.37
N ASN A 176 7.84 42.07 -0.79
CA ASN A 176 7.03 43.28 -0.95
C ASN A 176 6.77 43.60 -2.43
N GLY A 177 5.51 43.80 -2.80
CA GLY A 177 5.10 44.13 -4.16
C GLY A 177 5.11 42.98 -5.16
N THR A 178 5.39 41.73 -4.73
CA THR A 178 5.36 40.54 -5.60
C THR A 178 4.55 39.40 -4.97
N SER A 179 4.17 38.41 -5.78
CA SER A 179 3.59 37.13 -5.33
C SER A 179 4.65 36.02 -5.19
N LEU A 180 5.92 36.39 -5.03
CA LEU A 180 7.03 35.44 -4.93
C LEU A 180 7.28 35.06 -3.46
N MET A 181 7.27 33.75 -3.20
CA MET A 181 7.63 33.15 -1.92
C MET A 181 9.15 32.96 -1.82
N PRO A 182 9.74 32.94 -0.61
CA PRO A 182 11.14 32.56 -0.41
C PRO A 182 11.39 31.09 -0.77
N ARG A 183 12.67 30.66 -0.75
CA ARG A 183 13.05 29.27 -1.04
C ARG A 183 12.33 28.30 -0.09
N LEU A 184 12.04 27.09 -0.59
CA LEU A 184 11.27 26.05 0.12
C LEU A 184 11.75 25.78 1.55
N ASP A 185 13.06 25.85 1.81
CA ASP A 185 13.66 25.59 3.12
C ASP A 185 13.32 26.64 4.20
N GLU A 186 12.94 27.85 3.76
CA GLU A 186 12.65 29.02 4.61
C GLU A 186 11.15 29.28 4.78
N ILE A 187 10.31 28.65 3.94
CA ILE A 187 8.85 28.78 3.97
C ILE A 187 8.32 28.19 5.26
N ARG A 188 7.62 29.01 6.04
CA ARG A 188 6.98 28.65 7.32
C ARG A 188 5.79 29.57 7.55
N PRO A 189 4.81 29.16 8.36
CA PRO A 189 3.70 30.03 8.71
C PRO A 189 4.18 31.31 9.39
N CYS A 190 3.54 32.43 9.06
CA CYS A 190 3.69 33.71 9.73
C CYS A 190 2.35 34.14 10.33
N GLY A 191 2.38 35.01 11.34
CA GLY A 191 1.16 35.51 11.96
C GLY A 191 1.43 36.63 12.93
N GLU A 192 0.40 37.39 13.30
CA GLU A 192 0.53 38.57 14.15
C GLU A 192 1.12 38.25 15.54
N LYS A 193 0.69 37.11 16.13
CA LYS A 193 1.20 36.59 17.41
C LYS A 193 2.37 35.60 17.24
N GLY A 194 2.69 35.23 16.00
CA GLY A 194 3.69 34.23 15.66
C GLY A 194 4.96 34.84 15.08
N ARG A 195 5.61 34.10 14.19
CA ARG A 195 6.80 34.56 13.47
C ARG A 195 6.46 35.79 12.61
N LYS A 196 7.23 36.86 12.80
CA LYS A 196 7.21 38.03 11.92
C LYS A 196 8.13 37.81 10.72
N CYS A 197 7.73 38.31 9.56
CA CYS A 197 8.54 38.27 8.36
C CYS A 197 9.77 39.19 8.48
N PRO A 198 10.91 38.82 7.89
CA PRO A 198 12.10 39.67 7.83
C PRO A 198 11.86 40.93 6.98
N GLU A 199 12.76 41.92 7.08
CA GLU A 199 12.65 43.18 6.33
C GLU A 199 12.52 42.94 4.81
N GLY A 200 11.60 43.67 4.17
CA GLY A 200 11.29 43.52 2.75
C GLY A 200 10.30 42.40 2.41
N GLN A 201 9.75 41.71 3.42
CA GLN A 201 8.69 40.71 3.25
C GLN A 201 7.44 41.05 4.06
N GLU A 202 6.28 40.65 3.54
CA GLU A 202 4.97 40.86 4.17
C GLU A 202 4.24 39.51 4.32
N CYS A 203 3.57 39.32 5.45
CA CYS A 203 2.82 38.11 5.76
C CYS A 203 1.46 38.15 5.07
N LYS A 204 1.21 37.25 4.12
CA LYS A 204 -0.04 37.22 3.35
C LYS A 204 -0.56 35.80 3.13
N ASP A 205 -1.86 35.70 2.91
CA ASP A 205 -2.55 34.49 2.48
C ASP A 205 -2.94 34.63 0.99
N ILE A 206 -2.00 34.35 0.09
CA ILE A 206 -2.17 34.47 -1.38
C ILE A 206 -2.12 33.08 -2.04
N GLY A 207 -2.59 32.04 -1.35
CA GLY A 207 -2.65 30.69 -1.90
C GLY A 207 -1.44 29.82 -1.59
N TRP A 208 -0.84 29.99 -0.41
CA TRP A 208 0.04 28.95 0.11
C TRP A 208 -0.83 27.84 0.72
N GLU A 209 -0.73 26.64 0.17
CA GLU A 209 -1.49 25.46 0.62
C GLU A 209 -1.13 25.02 2.06
N GLY A 210 -0.04 25.57 2.61
CA GLY A 210 0.46 25.27 3.94
C GLY A 210 1.69 24.37 3.93
N PRO A 211 2.17 23.97 5.12
CA PRO A 211 3.35 23.13 5.28
C PRO A 211 3.25 21.82 4.48
N TRP A 212 4.36 21.42 3.85
CA TRP A 212 4.45 20.18 3.08
C TRP A 212 3.35 20.05 2.02
N PHE A 213 3.16 21.08 1.19
CA PHE A 213 2.14 21.12 0.14
C PHE A 213 0.72 20.85 0.68
N GLY A 214 0.42 21.42 1.86
CA GLY A 214 -0.89 21.29 2.49
C GLY A 214 -1.23 19.91 3.06
N ILE A 215 -0.23 19.04 3.30
CA ILE A 215 -0.45 17.74 3.96
C ILE A 215 -0.49 17.90 5.48
N ILE A 216 0.39 18.75 6.04
CA ILE A 216 0.50 18.97 7.48
C ILE A 216 -0.30 20.22 7.85
N ASN A 217 -1.57 20.04 8.19
CA ASN A 217 -2.45 21.09 8.70
C ASN A 217 -3.54 20.51 9.62
N PHE A 218 -4.34 21.41 10.18
CA PHE A 218 -5.46 21.13 11.08
C PHE A 218 -6.78 21.66 10.51
N ASP A 219 -6.96 21.67 9.18
CA ASP A 219 -8.17 22.25 8.58
C ASP A 219 -9.31 21.24 8.46
N ASN A 220 -8.96 19.97 8.35
CA ASN A 220 -9.89 18.86 8.27
C ASN A 220 -9.55 17.79 9.31
N PHE A 221 -10.56 17.11 9.83
CA PHE A 221 -10.39 16.06 10.84
C PHE A 221 -9.38 14.97 10.41
N GLY A 222 -9.39 14.55 9.14
CA GLY A 222 -8.45 13.54 8.63
C GLY A 222 -6.99 14.01 8.57
N LEU A 223 -6.74 15.26 8.18
CA LEU A 223 -5.38 15.83 8.13
C LEU A 223 -4.86 16.15 9.53
N ALA A 224 -5.73 16.61 10.43
CA ALA A 224 -5.41 16.77 11.85
C ALA A 224 -5.01 15.42 12.47
N MET A 225 -5.75 14.35 12.16
CA MET A 225 -5.44 12.99 12.62
C MET A 225 -4.08 12.49 12.08
N LEU A 226 -3.77 12.72 10.81
CA LEU A 226 -2.48 12.38 10.20
C LEU A 226 -1.33 13.14 10.87
N THR A 227 -1.50 14.44 11.10
CA THR A 227 -0.52 15.31 11.76
C THR A 227 -0.25 14.85 13.20
N VAL A 228 -1.30 14.53 13.97
CA VAL A 228 -1.16 14.00 15.33
C VAL A 228 -0.50 12.62 15.33
N PHE A 229 -0.85 11.75 14.38
CA PHE A 229 -0.21 10.44 14.23
C PHE A 229 1.30 10.58 13.97
N GLN A 230 1.70 11.47 13.07
CA GLN A 230 3.11 11.78 12.80
C GLN A 230 3.84 12.30 14.06
N CYS A 231 3.18 13.11 14.88
CA CYS A 231 3.75 13.57 16.16
C CYS A 231 3.98 12.40 17.14
N ILE A 232 3.03 11.46 17.24
CA ILE A 232 3.12 10.31 18.15
C ILE A 232 4.21 9.32 17.71
N THR A 233 4.47 9.20 16.41
CA THR A 233 5.60 8.39 15.90
C THR A 233 6.96 9.03 16.18
N MET A 234 7.01 10.20 16.81
CA MET A 234 8.23 10.96 17.14
C MET A 234 9.04 11.41 15.91
N GLU A 235 8.41 11.48 14.74
CA GLU A 235 9.05 11.84 13.47
C GLU A 235 8.58 13.23 13.04
N GLY A 236 9.48 14.21 13.00
CA GLY A 236 9.15 15.57 12.55
C GLY A 236 8.25 16.38 13.49
N TRP A 237 7.91 15.87 14.68
CA TRP A 237 7.07 16.57 15.67
C TRP A 237 7.62 17.94 16.10
N THR A 238 8.95 18.07 16.20
CA THR A 238 9.60 19.35 16.52
C THR A 238 9.40 20.38 15.42
N SER A 239 9.30 19.93 14.16
CA SER A 239 8.99 20.82 13.04
C SER A 239 7.53 21.27 13.13
N ILE A 240 6.60 20.39 13.47
CA ILE A 240 5.21 20.78 13.69
C ILE A 240 5.11 21.82 14.83
N LEU A 241 5.76 21.54 15.96
CA LEU A 241 5.70 22.40 17.15
C LEU A 241 6.38 23.77 16.96
N TYR A 242 7.60 23.83 16.42
CA TYR A 242 8.38 25.07 16.36
C TYR A 242 8.35 25.76 15.00
N ARG A 243 8.00 25.02 13.95
CA ARG A 243 8.06 25.51 12.56
C ARG A 243 6.69 25.83 12.02
N HIS A 244 5.62 25.22 12.52
CA HIS A 244 4.27 25.32 11.94
C HIS A 244 3.21 25.90 12.88
N ILE A 245 3.39 25.79 14.21
CA ILE A 245 2.55 26.40 15.26
C ILE A 245 3.27 27.62 15.84
#